data_AF-A0A9D1IXH2-F1
#
_entry.id   AF-A0A9D1IXH2-F1
#
_cell.length_a   1.000
_cell.length_b   1.000
_cell.length_c   1.000
_cell.angle_alpha   90.00
_cell.angle_beta   90.00
_cell.angle_gamma   90.00
#
_symmetry.space_group_name_H-M   'P 1'
#
loop_
_entity.id
_entity.type
_entity.pdbx_description
1 polymer ?
#
loop_
_entity_poly.entity_id
_entity_poly.type
_entity_poly.pdbx_seq_one_letter_code
_entity_poly.pdbx_strand_id
1 'polypeptide(L)'
;MEFVSAEKLQLGQYGLLLGSLINLVSGSLEVEVYCCDACRKLEFYAVDSESAAAGSGIAQAPCPHCSQLHEIDDARCPHCGVRLMD
;
A
#
# COMPACT_ATOMS: atom_id res chain seq x y z
N MET A 1 -3.45 12.54 -9.39
CA MET A 1 -3.58 12.21 -7.96
C MET A 1 -2.17 12.19 -7.43
N GLU A 2 -1.89 13.01 -6.42
CA GLU A 2 -0.57 13.09 -5.81
C GLU A 2 -0.67 12.74 -4.32
N PHE A 3 0.33 12.01 -3.83
CA PHE A 3 0.47 11.70 -2.42
C PHE A 3 0.76 12.99 -1.65
N VAL A 4 0.01 13.22 -0.58
CA VAL A 4 0.17 14.40 0.26
C VAL A 4 0.87 14.02 1.56
N SER A 5 0.30 13.09 2.31
CA SER A 5 0.83 12.66 3.61
C SER A 5 0.21 11.34 4.07
N ALA A 6 0.84 10.73 5.08
CA ALA A 6 0.25 9.65 5.87
C ALA A 6 -0.19 10.25 7.21
N GLU A 7 -1.47 10.06 7.57
CA GLU A 7 -2.10 10.75 8.70
C GLU A 7 -3.03 9.80 9.48
N LYS A 8 -3.30 10.16 10.74
CA LYS A 8 -4.23 9.42 11.61
C LYS A 8 -5.62 10.04 11.59
N LEU A 9 -6.55 9.40 10.87
CA LEU A 9 -7.96 9.75 10.91
C LEU A 9 -8.59 9.28 12.22
N GLN A 10 -9.16 10.22 12.98
CA GLN A 10 -9.89 9.91 14.22
C GLN A 10 -11.23 9.25 13.87
N LEU A 11 -11.50 8.09 14.46
CA LEU A 11 -12.71 7.31 14.19
C LEU A 11 -13.93 7.77 15.02
N GLY A 12 -13.69 8.60 16.04
CA GLY A 12 -14.73 9.09 16.93
C GLY A 12 -15.68 10.08 16.24
N GLN A 13 -16.97 9.94 16.51
CA GLN A 13 -17.98 10.92 16.10
C GLN A 13 -18.11 11.99 17.18
N TYR A 14 -18.04 13.27 16.79
CA TYR A 14 -18.23 14.37 17.73
C TYR A 14 -19.70 14.47 18.15
N GLY A 15 -19.98 14.29 19.44
CA GLY A 15 -21.31 14.47 20.04
C GLY A 15 -21.38 15.72 20.94
N LEU A 16 -22.50 16.45 20.87
CA LEU A 16 -22.70 17.73 21.60
C LEU A 16 -22.59 17.65 23.13
N LEU A 17 -22.75 16.48 23.75
CA LEU A 17 -22.81 16.34 25.22
C LEU A 17 -21.51 15.79 25.85
N LEU A 18 -20.74 14.95 25.15
CA LEU A 18 -19.54 14.27 25.66
C LEU A 18 -18.42 14.17 24.60
N GLY A 19 -18.47 15.04 23.58
CA GLY A 19 -17.76 14.89 22.31
C GLY A 19 -16.24 14.73 22.36
N SER A 20 -15.58 15.20 23.42
CA SER A 20 -14.12 15.06 23.55
C SER A 20 -13.70 13.70 24.13
N LEU A 21 -14.49 13.12 25.04
CA LEU A 21 -14.12 11.89 25.75
C LEU A 21 -14.29 10.63 24.89
N ILE A 22 -15.31 10.61 24.03
CA ILE A 22 -15.56 9.51 23.09
C ILE A 22 -14.50 9.44 21.97
N ASN A 23 -13.93 10.58 21.56
CA ASN A 23 -12.84 10.61 20.59
C ASN A 23 -11.57 9.93 21.12
N LEU A 24 -11.30 10.05 22.43
CA LEU A 24 -10.11 9.46 23.04
C LEU A 24 -10.15 7.92 23.08
N VAL A 25 -11.35 7.33 23.13
CA VAL A 25 -11.55 5.86 23.22
C VAL A 25 -11.74 5.22 21.84
N SER A 26 -12.22 5.98 20.84
CA SER A 26 -12.57 5.44 19.52
C SER A 26 -11.35 5.08 18.66
N GLY A 27 -10.15 5.50 19.05
CA GLY A 27 -8.91 5.23 18.33
C GLY A 27 -8.80 5.99 17.01
N SER A 28 -7.78 5.64 16.23
CA SER A 28 -7.44 6.29 14.96
C SER A 28 -7.04 5.26 13.91
N LEU A 29 -7.41 5.50 12.66
CA LEU A 29 -6.97 4.73 11.50
C LEU A 29 -5.86 5.50 10.78
N GLU A 30 -4.72 4.84 10.56
CA GLU A 30 -3.65 5.40 9.74
C GLU A 30 -3.99 5.24 8.26
N VAL A 31 -3.93 6.34 7.52
CA VAL A 31 -4.30 6.39 6.12
C VAL A 31 -3.28 7.18 5.31
N GLU A 32 -3.09 6.80 4.05
CA GLU A 32 -2.47 7.66 3.06
C GLU A 32 -3.51 8.59 2.45
N VAL A 33 -3.14 9.86 2.31
CA VAL A 33 -3.98 10.92 1.77
C VAL A 33 -3.47 11.31 0.39
N TYR A 34 -4.35 11.20 -0.61
CA TYR A 34 -4.06 11.65 -1.98
C TYR A 34 -4.96 12.83 -2.35
N CYS A 35 -4.42 13.78 -3.09
CA CYS A 35 -5.17 14.93 -3.60
C CYS A 35 -5.06 15.03 -5.12
N CYS A 36 -6.18 15.37 -5.78
CA CYS A 36 -6.17 15.76 -7.18
C CYS A 36 -5.80 17.24 -7.34
N ASP A 37 -4.76 17.57 -8.11
CA ASP A 37 -4.36 18.98 -8.29
C ASP A 37 -5.37 19.80 -9.09
N ALA A 38 -6.14 19.15 -9.96
CA ALA A 38 -7.11 19.84 -10.80
C ALA A 38 -8.41 20.21 -10.06
N CYS A 39 -8.95 19.30 -9.25
CA CYS A 39 -10.27 19.49 -8.60
C CYS A 39 -10.25 19.41 -7.07
N ARG A 40 -9.07 19.18 -6.47
CA ARG A 40 -8.85 19.07 -5.01
C ARG A 40 -9.64 17.96 -4.32
N LYS A 41 -10.16 16.98 -5.08
CA LYS A 41 -10.72 15.74 -4.53
C LYS A 41 -9.67 15.04 -3.65
N LEU A 42 -10.10 14.64 -2.45
CA LEU A 42 -9.31 13.84 -1.53
C LEU A 42 -9.73 12.38 -1.58
N GLU A 43 -8.76 11.48 -1.57
CA GLU A 43 -8.95 10.04 -1.44
C GLU A 43 -8.09 9.54 -0.27
N PHE A 44 -8.64 8.62 0.52
CA PHE A 44 -8.01 8.06 1.71
C PHE A 44 -7.89 6.55 1.55
N TYR A 45 -6.68 6.03 1.75
CA TYR A 45 -6.40 4.60 1.66
C TYR A 45 -5.87 4.11 3.00
N ALA A 46 -6.43 3.02 3.52
CA ALA A 46 -5.96 2.42 4.76
C ALA A 46 -4.50 1.96 4.60
N VAL A 47 -3.64 2.33 5.55
CA VAL A 47 -2.30 1.78 5.64
C VAL A 47 -2.43 0.40 6.30
N ASP A 48 -2.51 -0.64 5.48
CA ASP A 48 -2.47 -2.01 5.98
C ASP A 48 -1.10 -2.28 6.62
N SER A 49 -1.07 -2.50 7.93
CA SER A 49 0.15 -2.84 8.67
C SER A 49 0.75 -4.20 8.27
N GLU A 50 0.07 -5.00 7.46
CA GLU A 50 0.49 -6.36 7.09
C GLU A 50 0.56 -6.63 5.58
N SER A 51 0.10 -5.73 4.69
CA SER A 51 0.06 -6.00 3.24
C SER A 51 1.22 -5.38 2.43
N ALA A 52 2.05 -4.54 3.05
CA ALA A 52 3.29 -4.02 2.44
C ALA A 52 4.33 -5.12 2.14
N ALA A 53 4.16 -6.33 2.67
CA ALA A 53 5.04 -7.47 2.41
C ALA A 53 4.45 -8.52 1.44
N ALA A 54 3.18 -8.44 1.05
CA ALA A 54 2.50 -9.57 0.40
C ALA A 54 1.64 -9.26 -0.83
N GLY A 55 1.56 -8.01 -1.32
CA GLY A 55 0.62 -7.70 -2.40
C GLY A 55 1.03 -6.68 -3.47
N SER A 56 2.20 -6.03 -3.37
CA SER A 56 2.65 -5.05 -4.39
C SER A 56 3.84 -5.52 -5.23
N GLY A 57 4.41 -6.68 -4.94
CA GLY A 57 5.50 -7.25 -5.75
C GLY A 57 4.91 -7.95 -6.98
N ILE A 58 5.46 -7.67 -8.16
CA ILE A 58 5.23 -8.47 -9.37
C ILE A 58 5.44 -9.94 -9.02
N ALA A 59 4.60 -10.83 -9.54
CA ALA A 59 4.69 -12.25 -9.28
C ALA A 59 6.11 -12.75 -9.60
N GLN A 60 6.73 -13.43 -8.63
CA GLN A 60 8.08 -13.99 -8.78
C GLN A 60 8.01 -15.49 -9.01
N ALA A 61 8.92 -16.00 -9.84
CA ALA A 61 9.11 -17.43 -10.07
C ALA A 61 10.60 -17.79 -9.98
N PRO A 62 10.94 -19.04 -9.58
CA PRO A 62 12.32 -19.51 -9.61
C PRO A 62 12.76 -19.78 -11.05
N CYS A 63 13.96 -19.34 -11.42
CA CYS A 63 14.57 -19.70 -12.70
C CYS A 63 14.76 -21.22 -12.81
N PRO A 64 14.35 -21.88 -13.91
CA PRO A 64 14.48 -23.33 -14.08
C PRO A 64 15.94 -23.81 -14.18
N HIS A 65 16.89 -22.91 -14.47
CA HIS A 65 18.31 -23.26 -14.55
C HIS A 65 19.08 -23.01 -13.24
N CYS A 66 18.92 -21.83 -12.62
CA CYS A 66 19.72 -21.43 -11.46
C CYS A 66 18.93 -21.35 -10.15
N SER A 67 17.63 -21.65 -10.16
CA SER A 67 16.69 -21.64 -9.02
C SER A 67 16.49 -20.28 -8.32
N GLN A 68 17.18 -19.24 -8.76
CA GLN A 68 17.05 -17.90 -8.18
C GLN A 68 15.71 -17.27 -8.55
N LEU A 69 15.04 -16.65 -7.57
CA LEU A 69 13.78 -15.94 -7.76
C LEU A 69 13.97 -14.64 -8.56
N HIS A 70 13.07 -14.39 -9.50
CA HIS A 70 13.01 -13.15 -10.28
C HIS A 70 11.56 -12.88 -10.71
N GLU A 71 11.28 -11.70 -11.26
CA GLU A 71 9.95 -11.32 -11.76
C GLU A 71 9.58 -12.12 -13.02
N ILE A 72 8.34 -12.60 -13.12
CA ILE A 72 7.89 -13.50 -14.20
C ILE A 72 7.95 -12.82 -15.59
N ASP A 73 7.87 -11.50 -15.66
CA ASP A 73 7.85 -10.76 -16.93
C ASP A 73 9.22 -10.66 -17.63
N ASP A 74 10.30 -11.13 -16.98
CA ASP A 74 11.64 -11.14 -17.54
C ASP A 74 11.81 -12.20 -18.63
N ALA A 75 12.11 -11.79 -19.86
CA ALA A 75 12.43 -12.72 -20.95
C ALA A 75 13.73 -13.52 -20.73
N ARG A 76 14.63 -13.03 -19.86
CA ARG A 76 15.90 -13.65 -19.50
C ARG A 76 16.13 -13.55 -18.00
N CYS A 77 16.68 -14.60 -17.40
CA CYS A 77 17.04 -14.58 -15.98
C CYS A 77 18.11 -13.51 -15.70
N PRO A 78 17.90 -12.58 -14.75
CA PRO A 78 18.89 -11.55 -14.42
C PRO A 78 20.15 -12.11 -13.74
N HIS A 79 20.08 -13.35 -13.24
CA HIS A 79 21.19 -13.99 -12.50
C HIS A 79 22.08 -14.88 -13.38
N CYS A 80 21.49 -15.64 -14.30
CA CYS A 80 22.23 -16.58 -15.15
C CYS A 80 22.14 -16.28 -16.67
N GLY A 81 21.30 -15.32 -17.08
CA GLY A 81 21.19 -14.88 -18.48
C GLY A 81 20.47 -15.84 -19.43
N VAL A 82 20.01 -17.00 -18.94
CA VAL A 82 19.21 -17.96 -19.72
C VAL A 82 17.88 -17.34 -20.12
N ARG A 83 17.40 -17.66 -21.33
CA ARG A 83 16.06 -17.28 -21.77
C ARG A 83 15.02 -18.13 -21.03
N LEU A 84 13.94 -17.50 -20.57
CA LEU A 84 12.94 -18.13 -19.70
C LEU A 84 11.63 -18.47 -20.41
N MET A 85 11.48 -17.98 -21.63
CA MET A 85 10.39 -18.29 -22.55
C MET A 85 11.00 -18.94 -23.79
N ASP A 86 10.83 -20.24 -23.91
CA ASP A 86 10.96 -21.00 -25.17
C ASP A 86 9.58 -21.15 -25.82
#